data_AF-A0AAU5ZKT1-F1
#
_entry.id   AF-A0AAU5ZKT1-F1
#
_cell.length_a   1.000
_cell.length_b   1.000
_cell.length_c   1.000
_cell.angle_alpha   90.00
_cell.angle_beta   90.00
_cell.angle_gamma   90.00
#
_symmetry.space_group_name_H-M   'P 1'
#
loop_
_entity.id
_entity.type
_entity.pdbx_description
1 polymer ?
#
loop_
_entity_poly.entity_id
_entity_poly.type
_entity_poly.pdbx_seq_one_letter_code
_entity_poly.pdbx_strand_id
1 'polypeptide(L)'
;MGLRTAVEELSSYRLICIDEFELDDPGDTMLISRLLGQLVAAGVDLAATSNTLPDKLGEGRFQAIDFLREIQALSAHFDVRRIDGPDYRHRGLPVAPEPWPDEKVEATAAERANASCDHFVDLHHHLAQLHPSKYGALLDGVDSVRITDIRPLADENVALRVVVLADRMYDRNLPLLAGGVPLDQLFSADMLKGGYRKKYLRALSRLIALARAS
;
A
#
# COMPACT_ATOMS: atom_id res chain seq x y z
N MET A 1 -14.41 15.60 10.75
CA MET A 1 -15.67 15.17 11.42
C MET A 1 -15.48 15.31 12.92
N GLY A 2 -16.52 15.72 13.66
CA GLY A 2 -16.44 15.76 15.13
C GLY A 2 -16.62 14.36 15.73
N LEU A 3 -16.06 14.12 16.92
CA LEU A 3 -16.13 12.82 17.63
C LEU A 3 -17.57 12.27 17.71
N ARG A 4 -18.55 13.13 17.99
CA ARG A 4 -19.97 12.73 18.09
C ARG A 4 -20.50 12.15 16.79
N THR A 5 -20.27 12.84 15.67
CA THR A 5 -20.72 12.39 14.34
C THR A 5 -20.06 11.07 13.96
N ALA A 6 -18.77 10.91 14.25
CA ALA A 6 -18.07 9.65 13.99
C ALA A 6 -18.68 8.49 14.78
N VAL A 7 -19.02 8.70 16.06
CA VAL A 7 -19.68 7.67 16.88
C VAL A 7 -21.07 7.35 16.31
N GLU A 8 -21.90 8.36 16.01
CA GLU A 8 -23.24 8.15 15.46
C GLU A 8 -23.22 7.33 14.16
N GLU A 9 -22.31 7.64 13.24
CA GLU A 9 -22.18 6.90 11.98
C GLU A 9 -21.66 5.48 12.21
N LEU A 10 -20.62 5.33 13.02
CA LEU A 10 -19.93 4.07 13.21
C LEU A 10 -20.66 3.10 14.15
N SER A 11 -21.53 3.59 15.04
CA SER A 11 -22.35 2.77 15.93
C SER A 11 -23.39 1.91 15.19
N SER A 12 -23.65 2.18 13.91
CA SER A 12 -24.53 1.35 13.09
C SER A 12 -23.91 0.02 12.66
N TYR A 13 -22.57 -0.12 12.75
CA TYR A 13 -21.86 -1.33 12.38
C TYR A 13 -21.77 -2.33 13.54
N ARG A 14 -21.68 -3.62 13.21
CA ARG A 14 -21.47 -4.68 14.19
C ARG A 14 -19.98 -4.91 14.51
N LEU A 15 -19.11 -4.70 13.52
CA LEU A 15 -17.67 -4.90 13.63
C LEU A 15 -16.95 -3.79 12.86
N ILE A 16 -15.92 -3.22 13.49
CA ILE A 16 -14.99 -2.30 12.84
C ILE A 16 -13.60 -2.91 12.87
N CYS A 17 -12.98 -3.03 11.69
CA CYS A 17 -11.62 -3.52 11.52
C CYS A 17 -10.69 -2.36 11.23
N ILE A 18 -9.64 -2.21 12.04
CA ILE A 18 -8.63 -1.17 11.89
C ILE A 18 -7.32 -1.84 11.46
N ASP A 19 -6.92 -1.58 10.23
CA ASP A 19 -5.61 -2.03 9.74
C ASP A 19 -4.51 -1.07 10.18
N GLU A 20 -3.29 -1.59 10.37
CA GLU A 20 -2.09 -0.83 10.76
C GLU A 20 -2.31 0.21 11.88
N PHE A 21 -2.92 -0.19 13.00
CA PHE A 21 -3.16 0.68 14.15
C PHE A 21 -1.85 1.11 14.83
N GLU A 22 -1.49 2.38 14.65
CA GLU A 22 -0.34 3.02 15.27
C GLU A 22 -0.77 4.36 15.90
N LEU A 23 -0.22 4.64 17.08
CA LEU A 23 -0.48 5.87 17.85
C LEU A 23 0.85 6.58 18.08
N ASP A 24 1.04 7.72 17.42
CA ASP A 24 2.28 8.47 17.38
C ASP A 24 2.21 9.85 18.08
N ASP A 25 1.00 10.39 18.29
CA ASP A 25 0.75 11.64 19.02
C ASP A 25 -0.20 11.47 20.25
N PRO A 26 0.09 12.13 21.39
CA PRO A 26 -0.76 12.09 22.58
C PRO A 26 -2.18 12.65 22.40
N GLY A 27 -2.35 13.71 21.60
CA GLY A 27 -3.65 14.31 21.34
C GLY A 27 -4.55 13.39 20.52
N ASP A 28 -3.98 12.77 19.48
CA ASP A 28 -4.68 11.78 18.65
C ASP A 28 -5.07 10.53 19.44
N THR A 29 -4.21 10.11 20.37
CA THR A 29 -4.48 8.97 21.25
C THR A 29 -5.67 9.19 22.17
N MET A 30 -5.81 10.38 22.76
CA MET A 30 -6.99 10.69 23.59
C MET A 30 -8.28 10.67 22.77
N LEU A 31 -8.24 11.19 21.54
CA LEU A 31 -9.40 11.19 20.65
C LEU A 31 -9.78 9.76 20.24
N ILE A 32 -8.80 8.96 19.80
CA ILE A 32 -8.97 7.56 19.40
C ILE A 32 -9.48 6.72 20.58
N SER A 33 -8.87 6.83 21.76
CA SER A 33 -9.29 6.12 22.98
C SER A 33 -10.77 6.37 23.28
N ARG A 34 -11.19 7.65 23.25
CA ARG A 34 -12.60 8.03 23.47
C ARG A 34 -13.54 7.51 22.39
N LEU A 35 -13.12 7.55 21.12
CA LEU A 35 -13.91 7.02 20.01
C LEU A 35 -14.15 5.52 20.18
N LEU A 36 -13.06 4.75 20.36
CA LEU A 36 -13.13 3.30 20.49
C LEU A 36 -13.94 2.89 21.72
N GLY A 37 -13.75 3.56 22.86
CA GLY A 37 -14.55 3.32 24.06
C GLY A 37 -16.04 3.56 23.86
N GLN A 38 -16.42 4.62 23.14
CA GLN A 38 -17.84 4.89 22.83
C GLN A 38 -18.43 3.88 21.85
N LEU A 39 -17.64 3.39 20.89
CA LEU A 39 -18.09 2.35 19.95
C LEU A 39 -18.30 1.01 20.66
N VAL A 40 -17.38 0.61 21.55
CA VAL A 40 -17.55 -0.58 22.40
C VAL A 40 -18.79 -0.45 23.28
N ALA A 41 -19.00 0.72 23.90
CA ALA A 41 -20.20 0.99 24.70
C ALA A 41 -21.51 0.94 23.88
N ALA A 42 -21.43 1.26 22.59
CA ALA A 42 -22.55 1.13 21.65
C ALA A 42 -22.76 -0.31 21.13
N GLY A 43 -21.96 -1.28 21.59
CA GLY A 43 -22.07 -2.69 21.19
C GLY A 43 -21.36 -3.03 19.88
N VAL A 44 -20.41 -2.20 19.44
CA VAL A 44 -19.60 -2.47 18.25
C VAL A 44 -18.37 -3.30 18.64
N ASP A 45 -18.17 -4.44 17.98
CA ASP A 45 -16.94 -5.23 18.10
C ASP A 45 -15.78 -4.53 17.37
N LEU A 46 -14.57 -4.62 17.93
CA LEU A 46 -13.37 -4.03 17.34
C LEU A 46 -12.33 -5.11 17.03
N ALA A 47 -11.73 -5.04 15.85
CA ALA A 47 -10.55 -5.81 15.47
C ALA A 47 -9.47 -4.85 14.99
N ALA A 48 -8.23 -5.01 15.45
CA ALA A 48 -7.12 -4.17 15.02
C ALA A 48 -5.86 -5.00 14.77
N THR A 49 -5.08 -4.62 13.76
CA THR A 49 -3.73 -5.14 13.53
C THR A 49 -2.70 -4.06 13.84
N SER A 50 -1.63 -4.39 14.57
CA SER A 50 -0.54 -3.45 14.83
C SER A 50 0.80 -4.16 14.76
N ASN A 51 1.82 -3.43 14.30
CA ASN A 51 3.23 -3.87 14.38
C ASN A 51 3.85 -3.58 15.75
N THR A 52 3.17 -2.81 16.59
CA THR A 52 3.63 -2.39 17.92
C THR A 52 2.75 -3.03 18.99
N LEU A 53 3.37 -3.66 19.98
CA LEU A 53 2.62 -4.18 21.13
C LEU A 53 1.95 -3.02 21.87
N PRO A 54 0.73 -3.21 22.43
CA PRO A 54 0.04 -2.14 23.13
C PRO A 54 0.90 -1.50 24.23
N ASP A 55 1.59 -2.29 25.04
CA ASP A 55 2.46 -1.78 26.13
C ASP A 55 3.68 -0.99 25.64
N LYS A 56 4.01 -1.06 24.34
CA LYS A 56 5.11 -0.32 23.70
C LYS A 56 4.65 0.92 22.95
N LEU A 57 3.35 1.12 22.81
CA LEU A 57 2.82 2.38 22.29
C LEU A 57 3.20 3.48 23.30
N GLY A 58 4.02 4.46 22.89
CA GLY A 58 4.36 5.63 23.72
C GLY A 58 5.71 5.63 24.43
N GLU A 59 6.53 4.59 24.23
CA GLU A 59 7.92 4.60 24.72
C GLU A 59 8.66 5.86 24.20
N GLY A 60 9.26 6.64 25.12
CA GLY A 60 10.11 7.79 24.79
C GLY A 60 9.42 9.14 24.59
N ARG A 61 8.17 9.33 25.01
CA ARG A 61 7.38 10.56 24.76
C ARG A 61 7.17 11.45 26.00
N PHE A 62 6.94 12.75 25.77
CA PHE A 62 6.50 13.70 26.80
C PHE A 62 5.10 13.31 27.31
N GLN A 63 4.86 13.35 28.62
CA GLN A 63 3.62 12.84 29.28
C GLN A 63 3.35 11.34 29.09
N ALA A 64 4.40 10.52 28.94
CA ALA A 64 4.30 9.07 28.76
C ALA A 64 3.38 8.36 29.79
N ILE A 65 3.27 8.86 31.02
CA ILE A 65 2.44 8.23 32.07
C ILE A 65 0.95 8.31 31.72
N ASP A 66 0.43 9.49 31.37
CA ASP A 66 -0.98 9.65 31.00
C ASP A 66 -1.30 8.91 29.69
N PHE A 67 -0.35 8.96 28.74
CA PHE A 67 -0.43 8.23 27.48
C PHE A 67 -0.52 6.71 27.68
N LEU A 68 0.36 6.15 28.52
CA LEU A 68 0.35 4.73 28.87
C LEU A 68 -0.94 4.33 29.58
N ARG A 69 -1.50 5.18 30.46
CA ARG A 69 -2.79 4.90 31.11
C ARG A 69 -3.93 4.79 30.11
N GLU A 70 -3.97 5.68 29.12
CA GLU A 70 -4.98 5.63 28.05
C GLU A 70 -4.84 4.38 27.19
N ILE A 71 -3.61 4.00 26.84
CA ILE A 71 -3.36 2.76 26.10
C ILE A 71 -3.73 1.54 26.92
N GLN A 72 -3.47 1.52 28.23
CA GLN A 72 -3.91 0.42 29.10
C GLN A 72 -5.43 0.33 29.16
N ALA A 73 -6.13 1.47 29.29
CA ALA A 73 -7.59 1.51 29.26
C ALA A 73 -8.12 0.99 27.92
N LEU A 74 -7.50 1.38 26.81
CA LEU A 74 -7.85 0.88 25.48
C LEU A 74 -7.57 -0.62 25.35
N SER A 75 -6.39 -1.07 25.79
CA SER A 75 -5.96 -2.47 25.72
C SER A 75 -6.85 -3.41 26.53
N ALA A 76 -7.47 -2.92 27.61
CA ALA A 76 -8.44 -3.69 28.38
C ALA A 76 -9.68 -4.11 27.57
N HIS A 77 -9.94 -3.46 26.43
CA HIS A 77 -11.02 -3.83 25.51
C HIS A 77 -10.59 -4.85 24.44
N PHE A 78 -9.30 -5.20 24.33
CA PHE A 78 -8.79 -6.10 23.30
C PHE A 78 -8.23 -7.40 23.88
N ASP A 79 -8.56 -8.53 23.26
CA ASP A 79 -7.81 -9.78 23.42
C ASP A 79 -6.63 -9.79 22.45
N VAL A 80 -5.42 -9.51 22.96
CA VAL A 80 -4.22 -9.37 22.14
C VAL A 80 -3.73 -10.73 21.67
N ARG A 81 -3.88 -10.99 20.37
CA ARG A 81 -3.33 -12.18 19.71
C ARG A 81 -2.04 -11.82 18.99
N ARG A 82 -0.92 -12.27 19.56
CA ARG A 82 0.38 -12.17 18.90
C ARG A 82 0.43 -13.14 17.73
N ILE A 83 0.61 -12.62 16.52
CA ILE A 83 0.83 -13.41 15.32
C ILE A 83 2.34 -13.55 15.16
N ASP A 84 2.88 -14.67 15.65
CA ASP A 84 4.27 -15.07 15.40
C ASP A 84 4.32 -15.96 14.15
N GLY A 85 5.32 -15.74 13.31
CA GLY A 85 5.52 -16.52 12.10
C GLY A 85 6.58 -15.90 11.20
N PRO A 86 7.09 -16.65 10.22
CA PRO A 86 7.92 -16.06 9.19
C PRO A 86 7.11 -14.98 8.49
N ASP A 87 7.69 -13.80 8.30
CA ASP A 87 7.04 -12.77 7.49
C ASP A 87 6.75 -13.41 6.12
N TYR A 88 5.47 -13.56 5.78
CA TYR A 88 5.11 -14.14 4.50
C TYR A 88 5.52 -13.25 3.34
N ARG A 89 5.85 -11.96 3.59
CA ARG A 89 6.51 -11.06 2.65
C ARG A 89 7.98 -11.46 2.38
N HIS A 90 8.58 -12.31 3.21
CA HIS A 90 9.95 -12.83 3.05
C HIS A 90 10.06 -14.18 2.34
N ARG A 91 8.96 -14.79 1.90
CA ARG A 91 9.05 -15.60 0.67
C ARG A 91 9.53 -14.60 -0.38
N GLY A 92 10.73 -14.78 -0.92
CA GLY A 92 11.33 -13.83 -1.86
C GLY A 92 10.35 -13.42 -2.96
N LEU A 93 10.68 -12.37 -3.72
CA LEU A 93 9.81 -11.89 -4.80
C LEU A 93 9.28 -13.09 -5.62
N PRO A 94 7.97 -13.14 -5.89
CA PRO A 94 7.44 -14.15 -6.80
C PRO A 94 8.25 -14.10 -8.10
N VAL A 95 8.58 -15.25 -8.67
CA VAL A 95 9.35 -15.30 -9.92
C VAL A 95 8.63 -14.45 -10.97
N ALA A 96 9.31 -13.44 -11.51
CA ALA A 96 8.73 -12.59 -12.54
C ALA A 96 8.36 -13.45 -13.75
N PRO A 97 7.17 -13.28 -14.36
CA PRO A 97 6.88 -13.94 -15.63
C PRO A 97 7.88 -13.46 -16.68
N GLU A 98 8.15 -14.32 -17.67
CA GLU A 98 8.95 -13.92 -18.83
C GLU A 98 8.28 -12.72 -19.52
N PRO A 99 9.05 -11.67 -19.85
CA PRO A 99 8.51 -10.51 -20.54
C PRO A 99 8.01 -10.90 -21.93
N TRP A 100 6.98 -10.21 -22.38
CA TRP A 100 6.41 -10.43 -23.70
C TRP A 100 7.24 -9.69 -24.75
N PRO A 101 7.32 -10.19 -26.00
CA PRO A 101 7.84 -9.39 -27.10
C PRO A 101 7.01 -8.12 -27.26
N ASP A 102 7.65 -6.96 -27.41
CA ASP A 102 6.96 -5.67 -27.47
C ASP A 102 5.89 -5.62 -28.59
N GLU A 103 6.17 -6.22 -29.75
CA GLU A 103 5.20 -6.34 -30.85
C GLU A 103 3.89 -7.02 -30.41
N LYS A 104 4.00 -8.01 -29.51
CA LYS A 104 2.84 -8.74 -28.98
C LYS A 104 2.12 -7.93 -27.90
N VAL A 105 2.86 -7.18 -27.09
CA VAL A 105 2.30 -6.24 -26.12
C VAL A 105 1.43 -5.21 -26.86
N GLU A 106 1.97 -4.57 -27.89
CA GLU A 106 1.26 -3.58 -28.71
C GLU A 106 0.04 -4.16 -29.42
N ALA A 107 0.19 -5.34 -30.05
CA ALA A 107 -0.91 -6.00 -30.76
C ALA A 107 -2.11 -6.28 -29.84
N THR A 108 -1.86 -6.77 -28.62
CA THR A 108 -2.94 -7.04 -27.66
C THR A 108 -3.62 -5.78 -27.14
N ALA A 109 -2.99 -4.60 -27.23
CA ALA A 109 -3.61 -3.33 -26.84
C ALA A 109 -4.77 -2.98 -27.77
N ALA A 110 -4.55 -3.14 -29.08
CA ALA A 110 -5.51 -2.82 -30.12
C ALA A 110 -6.80 -3.67 -30.02
N GLU A 111 -6.73 -4.83 -29.38
CA GLU A 111 -7.85 -5.76 -29.21
C GLU A 111 -8.81 -5.39 -28.06
N ARG A 112 -8.44 -4.46 -27.16
CA ARG A 112 -9.25 -4.08 -25.99
C ARG A 112 -9.51 -2.58 -25.96
N ALA A 113 -10.79 -2.19 -25.91
CA ALA A 113 -11.23 -0.79 -26.03
C ALA A 113 -10.65 0.19 -24.98
N ASN A 114 -10.26 -0.31 -23.79
CA ASN A 114 -9.75 0.50 -22.67
C ASN A 114 -8.38 0.01 -22.18
N ALA A 115 -7.59 -0.58 -23.05
CA ALA A 115 -6.20 -0.91 -22.77
C ALA A 115 -5.33 0.33 -22.96
N SER A 116 -4.55 0.71 -21.93
CA SER A 116 -3.41 1.60 -22.15
C SER A 116 -2.28 0.81 -22.82
N CYS A 117 -1.46 1.50 -23.60
CA CYS A 117 -0.23 0.95 -24.18
C CYS A 117 0.81 2.06 -24.26
N ASP A 118 1.80 1.98 -23.39
CA ASP A 118 2.76 3.03 -23.15
C ASP A 118 4.18 2.51 -23.33
N HIS A 119 5.02 3.26 -24.04
CA HIS A 119 6.45 3.00 -24.06
C HIS A 119 7.07 3.43 -22.71
N PHE A 120 7.92 2.60 -22.11
CA PHE A 120 8.40 2.81 -20.75
C PHE A 120 9.04 4.19 -20.51
N VAL A 121 9.83 4.67 -21.48
CA VAL A 121 10.49 5.98 -21.40
C VAL A 121 9.49 7.13 -21.39
N ASP A 122 8.47 7.04 -22.24
CA ASP A 122 7.46 8.10 -22.37
C ASP A 122 6.53 8.11 -21.16
N LEU A 123 6.20 6.92 -20.63
CA LEU A 123 5.44 6.79 -19.40
C LEU A 123 6.12 7.52 -18.25
N HIS A 124 7.41 7.26 -17.99
CA HIS A 124 8.05 7.91 -16.85
C HIS A 124 8.29 9.41 -17.07
N HIS A 125 8.52 9.86 -18.31
CA HIS A 125 8.54 11.29 -18.63
C HIS A 125 7.20 11.95 -18.36
N HIS A 126 6.10 11.29 -18.73
CA HIS A 126 4.76 11.78 -18.45
C HIS A 126 4.48 11.83 -16.94
N LEU A 127 4.82 10.77 -16.20
CA LEU A 127 4.71 10.72 -14.75
C LEU A 127 5.49 11.86 -14.08
N ALA A 128 6.66 12.24 -14.61
CA ALA A 128 7.46 13.33 -14.06
C ALA A 128 6.76 14.70 -14.11
N GLN A 129 5.87 14.91 -15.08
CA GLN A 129 5.11 16.15 -15.25
C GLN A 129 3.89 16.25 -14.31
N LEU A 130 3.50 15.14 -13.69
CA LEU A 130 2.32 15.06 -12.83
C LEU A 130 2.70 14.97 -11.35
N HIS A 131 1.87 15.54 -10.49
CA HIS A 131 1.98 15.29 -9.06
C HIS A 131 1.49 13.86 -8.76
N PRO A 132 2.18 13.07 -7.90
CA PRO A 132 1.81 11.67 -7.64
C PRO A 132 0.36 11.44 -7.17
N SER A 133 -0.28 12.43 -6.53
CA SER A 133 -1.70 12.35 -6.16
C SER A 133 -2.66 12.25 -7.37
N LYS A 134 -2.20 12.59 -8.57
CA LYS A 134 -2.98 12.53 -9.82
C LYS A 134 -2.90 11.17 -10.53
N TYR A 135 -2.01 10.27 -10.11
CA TYR A 135 -1.86 8.97 -10.78
C TYR A 135 -3.11 8.08 -10.64
N GLY A 136 -3.92 8.28 -9.59
CA GLY A 136 -5.22 7.63 -9.51
C GLY A 136 -6.12 8.06 -10.66
N ALA A 137 -6.26 9.37 -10.89
CA ALA A 137 -7.08 9.93 -11.97
C ALA A 137 -6.54 9.58 -13.37
N LEU A 138 -5.21 9.43 -13.51
CA LEU A 138 -4.56 8.98 -14.74
C LEU A 138 -5.04 7.59 -15.18
N LEU A 139 -5.42 6.74 -14.23
CA LEU A 139 -5.85 5.36 -14.46
C LEU A 139 -7.38 5.23 -14.57
N ASP A 140 -8.14 6.32 -14.48
CA ASP A 140 -9.60 6.25 -14.55
C ASP A 140 -10.06 5.85 -15.95
N GLY A 141 -10.92 4.82 -16.03
CA GLY A 141 -11.39 4.26 -17.30
C GLY A 141 -10.40 3.31 -18.00
N VAL A 142 -9.25 3.02 -17.39
CA VAL A 142 -8.31 2.01 -17.89
C VAL A 142 -8.68 0.64 -17.34
N ASP A 143 -8.86 -0.35 -18.22
CA ASP A 143 -9.21 -1.72 -17.84
C ASP A 143 -7.98 -2.66 -17.78
N SER A 144 -6.89 -2.29 -18.48
CA SER A 144 -5.63 -3.03 -18.47
C SER A 144 -4.47 -2.13 -18.92
N VAL A 145 -3.28 -2.39 -18.39
CA VAL A 145 -2.07 -1.59 -18.68
C VAL A 145 -1.09 -2.43 -19.49
N ARG A 146 -0.51 -1.84 -20.54
CA ARG A 146 0.59 -2.42 -21.31
C ARG A 146 1.77 -1.49 -21.30
N ILE A 147 2.94 -2.05 -21.03
CA ILE A 147 4.18 -1.28 -21.02
C ILE A 147 5.19 -2.00 -21.91
N THR A 148 5.64 -1.33 -22.96
CA THR A 148 6.71 -1.84 -23.85
C THR A 148 8.07 -1.35 -23.38
N ASP A 149 9.10 -2.12 -23.72
CA ASP A 149 10.51 -1.75 -23.52
C ASP A 149 10.83 -1.32 -22.08
N ILE A 150 10.39 -2.12 -21.09
CA ILE A 150 10.80 -1.91 -19.70
C ILE A 150 12.31 -2.08 -19.60
N ARG A 151 12.97 -1.12 -18.92
CA ARG A 151 14.41 -1.12 -18.68
C ARG A 151 14.73 -0.91 -17.20
N PRO A 152 15.90 -1.35 -16.71
CA PRO A 152 16.31 -1.10 -15.34
C PRO A 152 16.37 0.39 -15.03
N LEU A 153 15.78 0.79 -13.90
CA LEU A 153 15.79 2.16 -13.41
C LEU A 153 17.08 2.47 -12.67
N ALA A 154 17.71 3.59 -13.04
CA ALA A 154 18.91 4.11 -12.39
C ALA A 154 18.65 5.36 -11.53
N ASP A 155 17.55 6.09 -11.79
CA ASP A 155 17.18 7.30 -11.05
C ASP A 155 16.15 7.01 -9.94
N GLU A 156 16.47 7.42 -8.72
CA GLU A 156 15.65 7.17 -7.52
C GLU A 156 14.31 7.93 -7.56
N ASN A 157 14.27 9.14 -8.10
CA ASN A 157 13.01 9.91 -8.22
C ASN A 157 12.07 9.24 -9.23
N VAL A 158 12.61 8.74 -10.34
CA VAL A 158 11.83 7.96 -11.32
C VAL A 158 11.32 6.67 -10.68
N ALA A 159 12.20 5.93 -9.97
CA ALA A 159 11.83 4.71 -9.27
C ALA A 159 10.67 4.92 -8.27
N LEU A 160 10.73 5.98 -7.47
CA LEU A 160 9.65 6.29 -6.51
C LEU A 160 8.34 6.65 -7.20
N ARG A 161 8.37 7.27 -8.40
CA ARG A 161 7.14 7.51 -9.18
C ARG A 161 6.54 6.22 -9.70
N VAL A 162 7.37 5.29 -10.18
CA VAL A 162 6.91 3.96 -10.60
C VAL A 162 6.32 3.18 -9.42
N VAL A 163 6.89 3.30 -8.22
CA VAL A 163 6.30 2.73 -6.99
C VAL A 163 4.88 3.26 -6.78
N VAL A 164 4.65 4.58 -6.86
CA VAL A 164 3.31 5.14 -6.66
C VAL A 164 2.35 4.67 -7.75
N LEU A 165 2.80 4.57 -9.00
CA LEU A 165 1.98 4.06 -10.09
C LEU A 165 1.58 2.59 -9.84
N ALA A 166 2.55 1.74 -9.49
CA ALA A 166 2.33 0.32 -9.18
C ALA A 166 1.29 0.14 -8.06
N ASP A 167 1.34 0.99 -7.04
CA ASP A 167 0.36 1.00 -5.95
C ASP A 167 -1.05 1.30 -6.48
N ARG A 168 -1.20 2.33 -7.31
CA ARG A 168 -2.50 2.74 -7.87
C ARG A 168 -3.09 1.74 -8.86
N MET A 169 -2.24 1.06 -9.62
CA MET A 169 -2.63 -0.05 -10.49
C MET A 169 -3.11 -1.24 -9.67
N TYR A 170 -2.39 -1.56 -8.59
CA TYR A 170 -2.71 -2.69 -7.72
C TYR A 170 -4.02 -2.48 -6.96
N ASP A 171 -4.24 -1.27 -6.43
CA ASP A 171 -5.50 -0.88 -5.76
C ASP A 171 -6.73 -1.07 -6.68
N ARG A 172 -6.53 -1.03 -8.01
CA ARG A 172 -7.56 -1.19 -9.06
C ARG A 172 -7.58 -2.59 -9.70
N ASN A 173 -6.67 -3.49 -9.31
CA ASN A 173 -6.47 -4.80 -9.95
C ASN A 173 -6.28 -4.73 -11.48
N LEU A 174 -5.53 -3.74 -11.98
CA LEU A 174 -5.31 -3.57 -13.43
C LEU A 174 -4.32 -4.62 -13.96
N PRO A 175 -4.73 -5.55 -14.85
CA PRO A 175 -3.81 -6.52 -15.44
C PRO A 175 -2.68 -5.81 -16.20
N LEU A 176 -1.46 -6.35 -16.10
CA LEU A 176 -0.25 -5.74 -16.65
C LEU A 176 0.44 -6.67 -17.65
N LEU A 177 0.49 -6.28 -18.92
CA LEU A 177 1.39 -6.91 -19.88
C LEU A 177 2.66 -6.08 -20.03
N ALA A 178 3.81 -6.69 -19.77
CA ALA A 178 5.10 -6.03 -19.75
C ALA A 178 6.05 -6.67 -20.77
N GLY A 179 6.64 -5.84 -21.63
CA GLY A 179 7.78 -6.19 -22.46
C GLY A 179 9.09 -5.59 -21.95
N GLY A 180 10.21 -5.89 -22.62
CA GLY A 180 11.55 -5.48 -22.19
C GLY A 180 12.20 -6.44 -21.19
N VAL A 181 12.77 -5.92 -20.10
CA VAL A 181 13.42 -6.76 -19.07
C VAL A 181 12.40 -7.39 -18.11
N PRO A 182 12.71 -8.55 -17.50
CA PRO A 182 11.91 -9.11 -16.43
C PRO A 182 11.65 -8.09 -15.30
N LEU A 183 10.42 -8.09 -14.76
CA LEU A 183 10.01 -7.09 -13.76
C LEU A 183 10.89 -7.10 -12.50
N ASP A 184 11.44 -8.23 -12.10
CA ASP A 184 12.36 -8.34 -10.96
C ASP A 184 13.73 -7.66 -11.19
N GLN A 185 14.02 -7.23 -12.42
CA GLN A 185 15.19 -6.44 -12.82
C GLN A 185 14.87 -4.94 -12.99
N LEU A 186 13.64 -4.52 -12.70
CA LEU A 186 13.21 -3.12 -12.85
C LEU A 186 13.97 -2.15 -11.95
N PHE A 187 14.28 -2.53 -10.71
CA PHE A 187 15.07 -1.72 -9.78
C PHE A 187 16.50 -2.23 -9.70
N SER A 188 17.48 -1.32 -9.74
CA SER A 188 18.89 -1.68 -9.68
C SER A 188 19.29 -2.32 -8.34
N ALA A 189 20.38 -3.09 -8.34
CA ALA A 189 20.91 -3.72 -7.13
C ALA A 189 21.26 -2.69 -6.02
N ASP A 190 21.68 -1.49 -6.41
CA ASP A 190 22.01 -0.41 -5.48
C ASP A 190 20.75 0.18 -4.83
N MET A 191 19.67 0.36 -5.60
CA MET A 191 18.36 0.78 -5.08
C MET A 191 17.83 -0.24 -4.06
N LEU A 192 18.01 -1.54 -4.33
CA LEU A 192 17.59 -2.61 -3.42
C LEU A 192 18.44 -2.71 -2.14
N LYS A 193 19.56 -1.99 -2.06
CA LYS A 193 20.37 -1.82 -0.85
C LYS A 193 20.12 -0.48 -0.16
N GLY A 194 19.38 0.44 -0.78
CA GLY A 194 19.11 1.79 -0.29
C GLY A 194 17.97 1.90 0.72
N GLY A 195 17.72 3.12 1.19
CA GLY A 195 16.72 3.44 2.23
C GLY A 195 15.27 3.12 1.82
N TYR A 196 14.97 3.09 0.53
CA TYR A 196 13.64 2.78 0.00
C TYR A 196 13.44 1.30 -0.39
N ARG A 197 14.38 0.41 -0.04
CA ARG A 197 14.31 -1.03 -0.33
C ARG A 197 12.92 -1.65 -0.14
N LYS A 198 12.27 -1.38 1.00
CA LYS A 198 10.93 -1.93 1.30
C LYS A 198 9.88 -1.49 0.28
N LYS A 199 9.95 -0.24 -0.20
CA LYS A 199 9.04 0.30 -1.22
C LYS A 199 9.25 -0.38 -2.57
N TYR A 200 10.50 -0.57 -2.99
CA TYR A 200 10.83 -1.25 -4.24
C TYR A 200 10.39 -2.71 -4.24
N LEU A 201 10.69 -3.48 -3.18
CA LEU A 201 10.24 -4.86 -3.07
C LEU A 201 8.70 -4.99 -3.06
N ARG A 202 8.00 -4.04 -2.41
CA ARG A 202 6.54 -3.99 -2.41
C ARG A 202 6.00 -3.72 -3.82
N ALA A 203 6.57 -2.76 -4.54
CA ALA A 203 6.18 -2.45 -5.91
C ALA A 203 6.43 -3.62 -6.86
N LEU A 204 7.58 -4.30 -6.75
CA LEU A 204 7.88 -5.50 -7.55
C LEU A 204 6.85 -6.61 -7.31
N SER A 205 6.52 -6.90 -6.05
CA SER A 205 5.51 -7.90 -5.70
C SER A 205 4.16 -7.58 -6.35
N ARG A 206 3.74 -6.31 -6.31
CA ARG A 206 2.50 -5.83 -6.92
C ARG A 206 2.51 -5.95 -8.44
N LEU A 207 3.55 -5.45 -9.10
CA LEU A 207 3.68 -5.52 -10.56
C LEU A 207 3.68 -6.97 -11.05
N ILE A 208 4.40 -7.87 -10.37
CA ILE A 208 4.44 -9.29 -10.72
C ILE A 208 3.08 -9.95 -10.51
N ALA A 209 2.35 -9.60 -9.44
CA ALA A 209 1.00 -10.09 -9.21
C ALA A 209 0.05 -9.66 -10.34
N LEU A 210 0.10 -8.38 -10.73
CA LEU A 210 -0.71 -7.86 -11.85
C LEU A 210 -0.34 -8.50 -13.18
N ALA A 211 0.95 -8.80 -13.40
CA ALA A 211 1.42 -9.42 -14.63
C ALA A 211 1.01 -10.89 -14.78
N ARG A 212 0.77 -11.58 -13.66
CA ARG A 212 0.26 -12.97 -13.66
C ARG A 212 -1.25 -13.06 -13.83
N ALA A 213 -1.97 -11.94 -13.65
CA ALA A 213 -3.42 -11.88 -13.83
C ALA A 213 -3.84 -11.65 -15.30
N SER A 214 -2.85 -11.48 -16.20
CA SER A 214 -3.02 -11.06 -17.59
C SER A 214 -3.01 -12.19 -18.61
#